data_AF-A0A3M1DJL4-F1
#
_entry.id   AF-A0A3M1DJL4-F1
#
_cell.length_a   1.000
_cell.length_b   1.000
_cell.length_c   1.000
_cell.angle_alpha   90.00
_cell.angle_beta   90.00
_cell.angle_gamma   90.00
#
_symmetry.space_group_name_H-M   'P 1'
#
loop_
_entity.id
_entity.type
_entity.pdbx_description
1 polymer ?
#
loop_
_entity_poly.entity_id
_entity_poly.type
_entity_poly.pdbx_seq_one_letter_code
_entity_poly.pdbx_strand_id
1 'polypeptide(L)' 'LWFAVTEEQKADYLVRAFRYAREHWRPWIGPIFVLAIANHDWTPDDEQYWWAITEPGWPLTVVRPAYEALRDMEKW' A
#
# COMPACT_ATOMS: atom_id res chain seq x y z
N LEU A 1 18.82 7.78 2.16
CA LEU A 1 18.11 7.65 3.46
C LEU A 1 18.10 6.17 3.83
N TRP A 2 18.60 5.78 5.01
CA TRP A 2 18.61 4.37 5.46
C TRP A 2 17.22 3.86 5.90
N PHE A 3 16.23 4.76 5.94
CA PHE A 3 14.85 4.52 6.39
C PHE A 3 13.82 4.54 5.25
N ALA A 4 14.25 4.72 4.00
CA ALA A 4 13.35 4.72 2.84
C ALA A 4 13.36 3.35 2.16
N VAL A 5 12.18 2.78 1.95
CA VAL A 5 11.98 1.60 1.10
C VAL A 5 11.62 2.05 -0.31
N THR A 6 11.96 1.25 -1.33
CA THR A 6 11.46 1.50 -2.69
C THR A 6 9.97 1.19 -2.78
N GLU A 7 9.30 1.68 -3.83
CA GLU A 7 7.88 1.41 -4.06
C GLU A 7 7.60 -0.09 -4.27
N GLU A 8 8.54 -0.83 -4.87
CA GLU A 8 8.48 -2.28 -5.03
C GLU A 8 8.64 -3.00 -3.69
N GLN A 9 9.56 -2.54 -2.84
CA GLN A 9 9.72 -3.07 -1.48
C GLN A 9 8.44 -2.84 -0.66
N LYS A 10 7.84 -1.64 -0.74
CA LYS A 10 6.54 -1.35 -0.11
C LYS A 10 5.46 -2.32 -0.59
N ALA A 11 5.37 -2.57 -1.90
CA ALA A 11 4.41 -3.52 -2.47
C ALA A 11 4.59 -4.95 -1.92
N ASP A 12 5.83 -5.45 -1.91
CA ASP A 12 6.16 -6.77 -1.33
C ASP A 12 5.79 -6.84 0.16
N TYR A 13 6.10 -5.79 0.93
CA TYR A 13 5.87 -5.78 2.37
C TYR A 13 4.38 -5.86 2.69
N LEU A 14 3.56 -5.13 1.95
CA LEU A 14 2.11 -5.13 2.11
C LEU A 14 1.52 -6.51 1.81
N VAL A 15 1.85 -7.13 0.67
CA VAL A 15 1.36 -8.48 0.33
C VAL A 15 1.78 -9.51 1.38
N ARG A 16 3.04 -9.44 1.85
CA ARG A 16 3.53 -10.34 2.91
C ARG A 16 2.81 -10.10 4.25
N ALA A 17 2.42 -8.88 4.57
CA ALA A 17 1.65 -8.60 5.78
C ALA A 17 0.28 -9.29 5.76
N PHE A 18 -0.45 -9.26 4.63
CA PHE A 18 -1.71 -9.99 4.47
C PHE A 18 -1.52 -11.50 4.63
N ARG A 19 -0.50 -12.06 3.98
CA ARG A 19 -0.19 -13.49 4.09
C ARG A 19 0.14 -13.88 5.54
N TYR A 20 1.00 -13.12 6.20
CA TYR A 20 1.45 -13.38 7.56
C TYR A 20 0.30 -13.31 8.57
N ALA A 21 -0.52 -12.26 8.49
CA ALA A 21 -1.67 -12.11 9.37
C ALA A 21 -2.64 -13.29 9.24
N ARG A 22 -2.88 -13.76 8.01
CA ARG A 22 -3.70 -14.94 7.76
C ARG A 22 -3.11 -16.22 8.36
N GLU A 23 -1.82 -16.45 8.19
CA GLU A 23 -1.13 -17.67 8.64
C GLU A 23 -1.00 -17.74 10.16
N HIS A 24 -0.86 -16.59 10.83
CA HIS A 24 -0.47 -16.55 12.23
C HIS A 24 -1.54 -15.97 13.16
N TRP A 25 -2.49 -15.17 12.66
CA TRP A 25 -3.44 -14.45 13.51
C TRP A 25 -4.89 -14.90 13.33
N ARG A 26 -5.17 -15.90 12.49
CA ARG A 26 -6.49 -16.54 12.48
C ARG A 26 -6.73 -17.34 13.77
N PRO A 27 -7.96 -17.35 14.32
CA PRO A 27 -9.17 -16.69 13.80
C PRO A 27 -9.38 -15.26 14.32
N TRP A 28 -8.43 -14.68 15.04
CA TRP A 28 -8.62 -13.39 15.73
C TRP A 28 -8.51 -12.17 14.81
N ILE A 29 -7.79 -12.28 13.70
CA ILE A 29 -7.69 -11.21 12.71
C ILE A 29 -8.98 -11.09 11.89
N GLY A 30 -9.49 -9.86 11.81
CA GLY A 30 -10.64 -9.47 10.98
C GLY A 30 -10.19 -8.76 9.70
N PRO A 31 -10.91 -7.71 9.25
CA PRO A 31 -10.51 -6.92 8.09
C PRO A 31 -9.15 -6.25 8.27
N ILE A 32 -8.35 -6.24 7.21
CA ILE A 32 -7.10 -5.47 7.11
C ILE A 32 -7.33 -4.36 6.09
N PHE A 33 -7.03 -3.12 6.48
CA PHE A 33 -7.14 -1.95 5.61
C PHE A 33 -5.76 -1.45 5.23
N VAL A 34 -5.60 -1.03 3.98
CA VAL A 34 -4.39 -0.36 3.49
C VAL A 34 -4.67 1.13 3.34
N LEU A 35 -3.85 1.94 3.99
CA LEU A 35 -3.81 3.39 3.87
C LEU A 35 -2.74 3.75 2.83
N ALA A 36 -2.97 4.59 1.80
CA ALA A 36 -4.21 5.22 1.31
C ALA A 36 -4.16 5.45 -0.21
N ILE A 37 -5.28 5.84 -0.81
CA ILE A 37 -5.28 6.53 -2.11
C ILE A 37 -4.83 7.98 -1.87
N ALA A 38 -3.94 8.51 -2.71
CA ALA A 38 -3.42 9.87 -2.56
C ALA A 38 -4.51 10.92 -2.79
N ASN A 39 -4.52 11.99 -1.97
CA ASN A 39 -5.18 13.23 -2.39
C ASN A 39 -4.44 13.80 -3.60
N HIS A 40 -5.16 14.44 -4.52
CA HIS A 40 -4.61 14.88 -5.80
C HIS A 40 -3.60 16.03 -5.67
N ASP A 41 -3.58 16.73 -4.54
CA ASP A 41 -2.74 17.90 -4.26
C ASP A 41 -1.58 17.61 -3.31
N TRP A 42 -1.45 16.37 -2.81
CA TRP A 42 -0.33 16.00 -1.94
C TRP A 42 1.01 16.11 -2.65
N THR A 43 2.00 16.55 -1.88
CA THR A 43 3.38 16.73 -2.30
C THR A 43 4.31 15.90 -1.41
N PRO A 44 5.59 15.75 -1.75
CA PRO A 44 6.56 15.09 -0.87
C PRO A 44 6.71 15.70 0.54
N ASP A 45 6.26 16.94 0.75
CA ASP A 45 6.21 17.59 2.07
C ASP A 45 5.05 17.08 2.94
N ASP A 46 4.04 16.45 2.34
CA ASP A 46 2.94 15.79 3.02
C ASP A 46 3.31 14.35 3.38
N GLU A 47 3.28 13.99 4.66
CA GLU A 47 3.66 12.65 5.12
C GLU A 47 2.87 11.54 4.41
N GLN A 48 1.58 11.78 4.15
CA GLN A 48 0.69 10.81 3.53
C GLN A 48 1.06 10.52 2.06
N TYR A 49 1.80 11.42 1.40
CA TYR A 49 2.36 11.19 0.06
C TYR A 49 3.17 9.90 0.03
N TRP A 50 3.95 9.61 1.08
CA TRP A 50 4.84 8.45 1.11
C TRP A 50 4.11 7.14 1.40
N TRP A 51 2.97 7.20 2.09
CA TRP A 51 2.15 6.02 2.41
C TRP A 51 1.23 5.62 1.27
N ALA A 52 0.89 6.55 0.39
CA ALA A 52 -0.09 6.31 -0.65
C ALA A 52 0.31 5.19 -1.63
N ILE A 53 -0.70 4.46 -2.11
CA ILE A 53 -0.58 3.41 -3.15
C ILE A 53 -0.96 3.91 -4.54
N THR A 54 -1.21 5.20 -4.68
CA THR A 54 -1.35 5.92 -5.96
C THR A 54 -0.47 7.16 -5.93
N GLU A 55 -0.17 7.71 -7.10
CA GLU A 55 0.37 9.07 -7.16
C GLU A 55 -0.74 10.09 -6.90
N PRO A 56 -0.40 11.29 -6.37
CA PRO A 56 -1.28 12.45 -6.42
C PRO A 56 -1.58 12.81 -7.87
N GLY A 57 -2.86 12.96 -8.23
CA GLY A 57 -3.23 13.40 -9.56
C GLY A 57 -4.74 13.45 -9.79
N TRP A 58 -5.14 14.42 -10.62
CA TRP A 58 -6.49 14.54 -11.18
C TRP A 58 -6.40 15.20 -12.57
N PRO A 59 -7.19 14.80 -13.58
CA PRO A 59 -8.20 13.73 -13.55
C PRO A 59 -7.63 12.32 -13.82
N LEU A 60 -6.35 12.22 -14.16
CA LEU A 60 -5.71 10.93 -14.45
C LEU A 60 -5.23 10.27 -13.16
N THR A 61 -5.70 9.05 -12.91
CA THR A 61 -5.18 8.20 -11.82
C THR A 61 -3.94 7.44 -12.29
N VAL A 62 -2.82 7.63 -11.60
CA VAL A 62 -1.62 6.80 -11.74
C VAL A 62 -1.47 5.97 -10.47
N VAL A 63 -1.36 4.65 -10.63
CA VAL A 63 -1.23 3.72 -9.51
C VAL A 63 0.24 3.41 -9.23
N ARG A 64 0.59 3.16 -7.97
CA ARG A 64 1.91 2.69 -7.56
C ARG A 64 1.96 1.16 -7.54
N PRO A 65 3.15 0.54 -7.57
CA PRO A 65 3.31 -0.93 -7.53
C PRO A 65 2.48 -1.63 -6.44
N ALA A 66 2.36 -1.01 -5.26
CA ALA A 66 1.57 -1.55 -4.16
C ALA A 66 0.09 -1.76 -4.49
N TYR A 67 -0.52 -0.86 -5.28
CA TYR A 67 -1.94 -1.01 -5.68
C TYR A 67 -2.12 -2.23 -6.56
N GLU A 68 -1.27 -2.42 -7.56
CA GLU A 68 -1.34 -3.56 -8.46
C GLU A 68 -1.08 -4.87 -7.72
N ALA A 69 -0.04 -4.91 -6.88
CA ALA A 69 0.28 -6.08 -6.07
C ALA A 69 -0.88 -6.49 -5.14
N LEU A 70 -1.54 -5.52 -4.48
CA LEU A 70 -2.71 -5.79 -3.64
C LEU A 70 -3.96 -6.15 -4.46
N ARG A 71 -4.11 -5.63 -5.68
CA ARG A 71 -5.20 -6.01 -6.60
C ARG A 71 -5.04 -7.46 -7.03
N ASP A 72 -3.82 -7.88 -7.33
CA ASP A 72 -3.48 -9.14 -7.99
C ASP A 72 -3.09 -10.26 -7.00
N MET A 73 -2.87 -9.94 -5.72
CA MET A 73 -2.63 -10.96 -4.70
C MET A 73 -3.81 -11.92 -4.57
N GLU A 74 -3.51 -13.12 -4.09
CA GLU A 74 -4.52 -14.13 -3.83
C GLU A 74 -5.52 -13.66 -2.76
N LYS A 75 -6.80 -13.71 -3.11
CA LYS A 75 -7.94 -13.33 -2.26
C LYS A 75 -8.64 -14.60 -1.83
N TRP A 76 -8.91 -14.70 -0.53
CA TRP A 76 -9.41 -15.90 0.13
C TRP A 76 -10.74 -15.60 0.80
#